data_AF-A0A3B3UWX5-F1
#
_entry.id   AF-A0A3B3UWX5-F1
#
_cell.length_a   1.000
_cell.length_b   1.000
_cell.length_c   1.000
_cell.angle_alpha   90.00
_cell.angle_beta   90.00
_cell.angle_gamma   90.00
#
_symmetry.space_group_name_H-M   'P 1'
#
loop_
_entity.id
_entity.type
_entity.pdbx_description
1 polymer ?
#
loop_
_entity_poly.entity_id
_entity_poly.type
_entity_poly.pdbx_seq_one_letter_code
_entity_poly.pdbx_strand_id
1 'polypeptide(L)'
;KRDPKLSMSRGYCQSMEERTECLRRKIKYYFMNPCEKYHARGRIPWKLMLQIIKIAIVTMQLVLFGLSNQMVVTFKEENLLTFKHLFLKDYVDGSMEAYAVYRQADVYDHIDYIITQYGLLHNNTVGNHEYEKNGSSYNPLLLCQNFYRNGSIYPGSETFEIDAHVDTECLKIYPANPVPLRDMPENFELHFKRLLLVKVTFAVMAINLQTVRYRELPDCYDFTVIITFNNQAHSGRMKVDLEMDVEINECKDWKVTGIYLTVMFDCVILITCITSFVLCTRSVVKGVLLMFVSKIHFSQ
;
A
#
# COMPACT_ATOMS: atom_id res chain seq x y z
N LYS A 1 -67.02 -0.94 4.02
CA LYS A 1 -66.14 0.13 4.56
C LYS A 1 -64.97 0.26 3.60
N ARG A 2 -65.08 1.14 2.61
CA ARG A 2 -64.20 1.22 1.44
C ARG A 2 -63.95 2.72 1.21
N ASP A 3 -62.76 3.19 1.54
CA ASP A 3 -62.41 4.62 1.44
C ASP A 3 -62.37 5.07 -0.04
N PRO A 4 -62.88 6.26 -0.38
CA PRO A 4 -63.01 6.67 -1.78
C PRO A 4 -61.74 7.32 -2.33
N LYS A 5 -61.29 6.78 -3.48
CA LYS A 5 -60.57 7.41 -4.60
C LYS A 5 -59.82 8.72 -4.32
N LEU A 6 -58.50 8.62 -4.21
CA LEU A 6 -57.55 9.74 -4.33
C LEU A 6 -57.33 10.11 -5.81
N SER A 7 -58.26 10.83 -6.45
CA SER A 7 -57.99 11.52 -7.72
C SER A 7 -57.43 12.91 -7.43
N MET A 8 -56.12 13.08 -7.64
CA MET A 8 -55.44 14.37 -7.49
C MET A 8 -55.69 15.24 -8.72
N SER A 9 -56.80 15.96 -8.76
CA SER A 9 -56.95 17.11 -9.66
C SER A 9 -55.97 18.21 -9.24
N ARG A 10 -55.25 18.78 -10.20
CA ARG A 10 -54.42 19.99 -10.06
C ARG A 10 -55.34 21.18 -9.67
N GLY A 11 -55.67 21.30 -8.39
CA GLY A 11 -56.38 22.44 -7.83
C GLY A 11 -55.40 23.50 -7.34
N TYR A 12 -55.49 24.70 -7.90
CA TYR A 12 -54.86 25.91 -7.37
C TYR A 12 -55.52 26.23 -6.02
N CYS A 13 -54.76 26.28 -4.91
CA CYS A 13 -55.32 26.59 -3.58
C CYS A 13 -55.81 28.05 -3.56
N GLN A 14 -57.12 28.28 -3.43
CA GLN A 14 -57.72 29.60 -3.61
C GLN A 14 -58.03 30.33 -2.28
N SER A 15 -58.06 29.66 -1.12
CA SER A 15 -58.20 30.30 0.22
C SER A 15 -56.94 30.19 1.11
N MET A 16 -56.75 31.10 2.09
CA MET A 16 -55.61 31.08 3.04
C MET A 16 -55.65 29.86 3.99
N GLU A 17 -56.84 29.40 4.33
CA GLU A 17 -57.06 28.23 5.18
C GLU A 17 -56.72 26.93 4.42
N GLU A 18 -57.11 26.84 3.15
CA GLU A 18 -56.75 25.74 2.24
C GLU A 18 -55.23 25.65 2.00
N ARG A 19 -54.54 26.80 1.89
CA ARG A 19 -53.07 26.83 1.74
C ARG A 19 -52.37 26.26 2.96
N THR A 20 -52.86 26.59 4.17
CA THR A 20 -52.31 26.11 5.43
C THR A 20 -52.49 24.59 5.57
N GLU A 21 -53.67 24.06 5.23
CA GLU A 21 -53.90 22.61 5.22
C GLU A 21 -53.05 21.87 4.18
N CYS A 22 -52.90 22.45 2.98
CA CYS A 22 -52.06 21.88 1.93
C CYS A 22 -50.58 21.82 2.36
N LEU A 23 -50.08 22.86 3.01
CA LEU A 23 -48.73 22.91 3.56
C LEU A 23 -48.53 21.88 4.68
N ARG A 24 -49.49 21.79 5.63
CA ARG A 24 -49.48 20.79 6.72
C ARG A 24 -49.44 19.36 6.16
N ARG A 25 -50.21 19.06 5.11
CA ARG A 25 -50.19 17.74 4.44
C ARG A 25 -48.85 17.46 3.76
N LYS A 26 -48.22 18.46 3.10
CA LYS A 26 -46.90 18.32 2.48
C LYS A 26 -45.79 18.08 3.52
N ILE A 27 -45.84 18.78 4.65
CA ILE A 27 -44.90 18.60 5.77
C ILE A 27 -45.06 17.21 6.38
N LYS A 28 -46.30 16.81 6.73
CA LYS A 28 -46.58 15.46 7.25
C LYS A 28 -46.09 14.38 6.29
N TYR A 29 -46.36 14.53 5.00
CA TYR A 29 -45.86 13.61 3.98
C TYR A 29 -44.34 13.61 3.84
N TYR A 30 -43.64 14.74 4.03
CA TYR A 30 -42.18 14.80 3.98
C TYR A 30 -41.55 13.98 5.13
N PHE A 31 -42.06 14.13 6.35
CA PHE A 31 -41.55 13.47 7.56
C PHE A 31 -42.03 12.02 7.78
N MET A 32 -43.05 11.54 7.05
CA MET A 32 -43.46 10.12 7.13
C MET A 32 -42.35 9.17 6.69
N ASN A 33 -42.30 8.00 7.34
CA ASN A 33 -41.34 6.95 7.02
C ASN A 33 -41.56 6.38 5.60
N PRO A 34 -40.52 5.81 4.94
CA PRO A 34 -40.66 5.23 3.60
C PRO A 34 -41.73 4.13 3.53
N CYS A 35 -41.86 3.28 4.56
CA CYS A 35 -42.89 2.24 4.64
C CYS A 35 -44.30 2.84 4.76
N GLU A 36 -44.46 3.90 5.55
CA GLU A 36 -45.74 4.62 5.67
C GLU A 36 -46.11 5.32 4.36
N LYS A 37 -45.13 5.88 3.64
CA LYS A 37 -45.31 6.46 2.29
C LYS A 37 -45.75 5.40 1.27
N TYR A 38 -45.23 4.19 1.38
CA TYR A 38 -45.64 3.06 0.55
C TYR A 38 -47.09 2.66 0.88
N HIS A 39 -47.42 2.46 2.16
CA HIS A 39 -48.78 2.11 2.58
C HIS A 39 -49.82 3.19 2.22
N ALA A 40 -49.47 4.48 2.34
CA ALA A 40 -50.39 5.59 2.07
C ALA A 40 -50.61 5.90 0.58
N ARG A 41 -49.71 5.47 -0.32
CA ARG A 41 -49.74 5.89 -1.74
C ARG A 41 -49.47 4.77 -2.75
N GLY A 42 -49.17 3.56 -2.31
CA GLY A 42 -48.84 2.39 -3.15
C GLY A 42 -47.56 2.54 -3.99
N ARG A 43 -46.73 3.58 -3.77
CA ARG A 43 -45.53 3.84 -4.58
C ARG A 43 -44.32 3.12 -4.01
N ILE A 44 -43.82 2.11 -4.75
CA ILE A 44 -42.62 1.35 -4.40
C ILE A 44 -41.48 2.32 -4.05
N PRO A 45 -40.81 2.16 -2.88
CA PRO A 45 -39.78 3.07 -2.41
C PRO A 45 -38.44 2.80 -3.12
N TRP A 46 -38.37 3.13 -4.41
CA TRP A 46 -37.17 2.95 -5.24
C TRP A 46 -35.90 3.56 -4.64
N LYS A 47 -36.04 4.68 -3.90
CA LYS A 47 -34.92 5.30 -3.18
C LYS A 47 -34.33 4.36 -2.12
N LEU A 48 -35.16 3.64 -1.37
CA LEU A 48 -34.70 2.72 -0.32
C LEU A 48 -34.00 1.51 -0.94
N MET A 49 -34.59 0.94 -2.00
CA MET A 49 -33.99 -0.20 -2.72
C MET A 49 -32.64 0.16 -3.34
N LEU A 50 -32.51 1.34 -3.94
CA LEU A 50 -31.23 1.82 -4.46
C LEU A 50 -30.16 1.99 -3.36
N GLN A 51 -30.54 2.40 -2.14
CA GLN A 51 -29.57 2.47 -1.04
C GLN A 51 -29.12 1.07 -0.57
N ILE A 52 -30.05 0.11 -0.47
CA ILE A 52 -29.70 -1.27 -0.08
C ILE A 52 -28.78 -1.91 -1.12
N ILE A 53 -29.12 -1.76 -2.41
CA ILE A 53 -28.28 -2.24 -3.52
C ILE A 53 -26.91 -1.57 -3.50
N LYS A 54 -26.85 -0.25 -3.31
CA LYS A 54 -25.59 0.48 -3.19
C LYS A 54 -24.71 -0.08 -2.06
N ILE A 55 -25.29 -0.33 -0.87
CA ILE A 55 -24.55 -0.88 0.26
C ILE A 55 -23.95 -2.24 -0.11
N ALA A 56 -24.77 -3.17 -0.64
CA ALA A 56 -24.29 -4.49 -1.03
C ALA A 56 -23.16 -4.43 -2.07
N ILE A 57 -23.33 -3.59 -3.09
CA ILE A 57 -22.35 -3.42 -4.18
C ILE A 57 -21.03 -2.83 -3.65
N VAL A 58 -21.08 -1.78 -2.84
CA VAL A 58 -19.88 -1.13 -2.27
C VAL A 58 -19.17 -2.07 -1.30
N THR A 59 -19.92 -2.80 -0.46
CA THR A 59 -19.32 -3.81 0.42
C THR A 59 -18.62 -4.90 -0.37
N MET A 60 -19.21 -5.38 -1.47
CA MET A 60 -18.57 -6.37 -2.33
C MET A 60 -17.28 -5.84 -2.96
N GLN A 61 -17.28 -4.60 -3.46
CA GLN A 61 -16.08 -3.97 -4.01
C GLN A 61 -14.97 -3.87 -2.97
N LEU A 62 -15.30 -3.46 -1.75
CA LEU A 62 -14.34 -3.34 -0.66
C LEU A 62 -13.70 -4.70 -0.33
N VAL A 63 -14.49 -5.77 -0.30
CA VAL A 63 -13.98 -7.13 -0.04
C VAL A 63 -13.05 -7.60 -1.17
N LEU A 64 -13.45 -7.41 -2.44
CA LEU A 64 -12.61 -7.79 -3.58
C LEU A 64 -11.29 -7.02 -3.61
N PHE A 65 -11.34 -5.71 -3.38
CA PHE A 65 -10.15 -4.86 -3.27
C PHE A 65 -9.26 -5.27 -2.09
N GLY A 66 -9.87 -5.59 -0.94
CA GLY A 66 -9.15 -6.06 0.25
C GLY A 66 -8.41 -7.37 0.00
N LEU A 67 -9.04 -8.33 -0.67
CA LEU A 67 -8.40 -9.61 -1.01
C LEU A 67 -7.22 -9.42 -1.98
N SER A 68 -7.37 -8.54 -2.98
CA SER A 68 -6.28 -8.23 -3.93
C SER A 68 -5.08 -7.60 -3.22
N ASN A 69 -5.31 -6.57 -2.40
CA ASN A 69 -4.23 -5.94 -1.62
C ASN A 69 -3.58 -6.89 -0.61
N GLN A 70 -4.37 -7.75 0.03
CA GLN A 70 -3.82 -8.74 0.95
C GLN A 70 -2.83 -9.66 0.24
N MET A 71 -3.13 -10.11 -0.99
CA MET A 71 -2.20 -10.94 -1.77
C MET A 71 -0.88 -10.21 -2.08
N VAL A 72 -0.94 -8.93 -2.44
CA VAL A 72 0.26 -8.11 -2.69
C VAL A 72 1.12 -7.98 -1.42
N VAL A 73 0.49 -7.68 -0.28
CA VAL A 73 1.18 -7.55 1.01
C VAL A 73 1.80 -8.88 1.43
N THR A 74 1.06 -9.98 1.36
CA THR A 74 1.59 -11.31 1.66
C THR A 74 2.76 -11.66 0.75
N PHE A 75 2.67 -11.39 -0.55
CA PHE A 75 3.79 -11.63 -1.47
C PHE A 75 5.04 -10.82 -1.09
N LYS A 76 4.87 -9.54 -0.70
CA LYS A 76 5.96 -8.71 -0.20
C LYS A 76 6.58 -9.27 1.08
N GLU A 77 5.77 -9.65 2.06
CA GLU A 77 6.24 -10.15 3.35
C GLU A 77 6.97 -11.49 3.23
N GLU A 78 6.45 -12.42 2.43
CA GLU A 78 7.08 -13.72 2.18
C GLU A 78 8.43 -13.59 1.45
N ASN A 79 8.54 -12.66 0.47
CA ASN A 79 9.81 -12.37 -0.19
C ASN A 79 10.81 -11.71 0.75
N LEU A 80 10.38 -10.75 1.59
CA LEU A 80 11.24 -10.15 2.59
C LEU A 80 11.82 -11.21 3.54
N LEU A 81 10.97 -12.13 4.01
CA LEU A 81 11.40 -13.23 4.87
C LEU A 81 12.39 -14.16 4.16
N THR A 82 12.09 -14.50 2.91
CA THR A 82 12.98 -15.30 2.06
C THR A 82 14.35 -14.64 1.91
N PHE A 83 14.41 -13.33 1.67
CA PHE A 83 15.67 -12.59 1.56
C PHE A 83 16.42 -12.52 2.89
N LYS A 84 15.74 -12.44 4.04
CA LYS A 84 16.40 -12.57 5.34
C LYS A 84 17.10 -13.92 5.48
N HIS A 85 16.42 -15.03 5.15
CA HIS A 85 17.02 -16.37 5.21
C HIS A 85 18.14 -16.61 4.18
N LEU A 86 18.04 -16.00 3.01
CA LEU A 86 19.04 -16.17 1.94
C LEU A 86 20.29 -15.34 2.17
N PHE A 87 20.16 -14.10 2.64
CA PHE A 87 21.28 -13.15 2.69
C PHE A 87 21.83 -12.92 4.10
N LEU A 88 21.03 -13.10 5.15
CA LEU A 88 21.52 -12.97 6.52
C LEU A 88 22.00 -14.33 7.03
N LYS A 89 23.31 -14.44 7.24
CA LYS A 89 23.96 -15.66 7.71
C LYS A 89 23.41 -16.07 9.08
N ASP A 90 23.05 -17.35 9.24
CA ASP A 90 22.56 -17.91 10.51
C ASP A 90 21.33 -17.15 11.08
N TYR A 91 20.50 -16.57 10.22
CA TYR A 91 19.26 -15.90 10.62
C TYR A 91 18.24 -16.92 11.18
N VAL A 92 17.54 -16.53 12.26
CA VAL A 92 16.56 -17.37 12.94
C VAL A 92 15.25 -16.60 13.10
N ASP A 93 14.14 -17.24 12.74
CA ASP A 93 12.82 -16.64 12.84
C ASP A 93 12.39 -16.39 14.29
N GLY A 94 11.80 -15.21 14.52
CA GLY A 94 11.15 -14.89 15.79
C GLY A 94 12.11 -14.63 16.96
N SER A 95 13.38 -14.28 16.71
CA SER A 95 14.27 -13.86 17.79
C SER A 95 13.73 -12.58 18.45
N MET A 96 13.51 -12.62 19.77
CA MET A 96 13.13 -11.41 20.55
C MET A 96 14.23 -10.34 20.51
N GLU A 97 15.48 -10.74 20.26
CA GLU A 97 16.60 -9.83 20.13
C GLU A 97 16.84 -9.45 18.66
N ALA A 98 17.20 -8.18 18.44
CA ALA A 98 17.63 -7.69 17.14
C ALA A 98 18.92 -8.39 16.70
N TYR A 99 18.90 -8.97 15.50
CA TYR A 99 20.03 -9.61 14.84
C TYR A 99 21.23 -8.65 14.79
N ALA A 100 22.39 -9.10 15.30
CA ALA A 100 23.55 -8.25 15.52
C ALA A 100 24.86 -9.03 15.53
N VAL A 101 25.93 -8.33 15.20
CA VAL A 101 27.31 -8.85 15.12
C VAL A 101 28.19 -8.11 16.12
N TYR A 102 29.15 -8.82 16.73
CA TYR A 102 29.96 -8.31 17.84
C TYR A 102 31.47 -8.29 17.57
N ARG A 103 31.95 -8.95 16.51
CA ARG A 103 33.38 -9.03 16.17
C ARG A 103 33.62 -8.52 14.75
N GLN A 104 34.77 -7.90 14.53
CA GLN A 104 35.15 -7.36 13.22
C GLN A 104 35.26 -8.47 12.16
N ALA A 105 35.85 -9.62 12.51
CA ALA A 105 35.95 -10.77 11.62
C ALA A 105 34.56 -11.27 11.20
N ASP A 106 33.61 -11.34 12.14
CA ASP A 106 32.25 -11.75 11.86
C ASP A 106 31.57 -10.76 10.88
N VAL A 107 31.83 -9.45 10.98
CA VAL A 107 31.28 -8.46 10.03
C VAL A 107 31.76 -8.74 8.60
N TYR A 108 33.06 -9.00 8.41
CA TYR A 108 33.59 -9.40 7.10
C TYR A 108 32.96 -10.70 6.61
N ASP A 109 32.84 -11.71 7.48
CA ASP A 109 32.25 -13.01 7.12
C ASP A 109 30.78 -12.89 6.68
N HIS A 110 30.02 -11.96 7.28
CA HIS A 110 28.63 -11.71 6.90
C HIS A 110 28.55 -11.00 5.55
N ILE A 111 29.43 -10.02 5.29
CA ILE A 111 29.48 -9.32 4.00
C ILE A 111 29.90 -10.29 2.88
N ASP A 112 30.92 -11.11 3.11
CA ASP A 112 31.37 -12.15 2.18
C ASP A 112 30.26 -13.16 1.88
N TYR A 113 29.51 -13.56 2.92
CA TYR A 113 28.35 -14.42 2.75
C TYR A 113 27.28 -13.79 1.85
N ILE A 114 26.91 -12.52 2.09
CA ILE A 114 25.94 -11.79 1.27
C ILE A 114 26.39 -11.74 -0.19
N ILE A 115 27.64 -11.39 -0.46
CA ILE A 115 28.20 -11.30 -1.82
C ILE A 115 28.14 -12.67 -2.51
N THR A 116 28.50 -13.73 -1.79
CA THR A 116 28.48 -15.10 -2.31
C THR A 116 27.06 -15.57 -2.62
N GLN A 117 26.11 -15.32 -1.71
CA GLN A 117 24.70 -15.69 -1.91
C GLN A 117 24.07 -14.88 -3.04
N TYR A 118 24.43 -13.60 -3.17
CA TYR A 118 24.02 -12.79 -4.31
C TYR A 118 24.54 -13.37 -5.61
N GLY A 119 25.81 -13.78 -5.72
CA GLY A 119 26.32 -14.41 -6.94
C GLY A 119 25.69 -15.78 -7.27
N LEU A 120 25.20 -16.49 -6.26
CA LEU A 120 24.55 -17.80 -6.40
C LEU A 120 23.01 -17.73 -6.48
N LEU A 121 22.43 -16.53 -6.62
CA LEU A 121 20.98 -16.30 -6.52
C LEU A 121 20.20 -17.31 -7.38
N HIS A 122 20.50 -17.43 -8.67
CA HIS A 122 19.82 -18.35 -9.59
C HIS A 122 19.89 -19.83 -9.21
N ASN A 123 20.96 -20.25 -8.55
CA ASN A 123 21.17 -21.66 -8.23
C ASN A 123 20.56 -22.03 -6.88
N ASN A 124 20.48 -21.07 -5.95
CA ASN A 124 20.07 -21.32 -4.57
C ASN A 124 18.60 -20.95 -4.30
N THR A 125 18.00 -20.02 -5.05
CA THR A 125 16.62 -19.60 -4.80
C THR A 125 15.61 -20.63 -5.30
N VAL A 126 14.58 -20.89 -4.48
CA VAL A 126 13.39 -21.65 -4.91
C VAL A 126 12.44 -20.77 -5.74
N GLY A 127 12.51 -19.45 -5.57
CA GLY A 127 11.69 -18.48 -6.28
C GLY A 127 12.16 -18.19 -7.70
N ASN A 128 11.34 -17.45 -8.44
CA ASN A 128 11.62 -16.97 -9.80
C ASN A 128 12.38 -15.64 -9.78
N HIS A 129 13.40 -15.54 -8.93
CA HIS A 129 14.21 -14.35 -8.74
C HIS A 129 15.23 -14.19 -9.87
N GLU A 130 15.35 -12.98 -10.40
CA GLU A 130 16.26 -12.63 -11.49
C GLU A 130 16.97 -11.32 -11.18
N TYR A 131 18.23 -11.17 -11.63
CA TYR A 131 18.94 -9.93 -11.46
C TYR A 131 18.36 -8.84 -12.36
N GLU A 132 18.26 -7.63 -11.86
CA GLU A 132 17.88 -6.49 -12.70
C GLU A 132 18.92 -6.26 -13.81
N LYS A 133 18.46 -5.99 -15.04
CA LYS A 133 19.31 -5.75 -16.21
C LYS A 133 19.11 -4.35 -16.74
N ASN A 134 20.21 -3.62 -16.90
CA ASN A 134 20.23 -2.38 -17.66
C ASN A 134 20.84 -2.62 -19.05
N GLY A 135 19.98 -2.85 -20.03
CA GLY A 135 20.39 -3.21 -21.39
C GLY A 135 20.99 -4.62 -21.45
N SER A 136 22.28 -4.73 -21.73
CA SER A 136 23.00 -6.01 -21.84
C SER A 136 23.80 -6.38 -20.58
N SER A 137 23.85 -5.53 -19.56
CA SER A 137 24.59 -5.77 -18.32
C SER A 137 23.64 -5.94 -17.14
N TYR A 138 24.01 -6.82 -16.22
CA TYR A 138 23.38 -6.93 -14.92
C TYR A 138 23.72 -5.70 -14.07
N ASN A 139 22.76 -5.27 -13.24
CA ASN A 139 23.00 -4.26 -12.23
C ASN A 139 23.88 -4.85 -11.12
N PRO A 140 24.88 -4.10 -10.63
CA PRO A 140 25.78 -4.60 -9.60
C PRO A 140 25.14 -4.52 -8.21
N LEU A 141 25.62 -5.36 -7.31
CA LEU A 141 25.51 -5.14 -5.88
C LEU A 141 26.45 -4.00 -5.47
N LEU A 142 25.92 -3.04 -4.72
CA LEU A 142 26.64 -1.88 -4.23
C LEU A 142 26.91 -2.04 -2.73
N LEU A 143 28.18 -2.17 -2.36
CA LEU A 143 28.66 -2.20 -0.98
C LEU A 143 29.21 -0.82 -0.63
N CYS A 144 28.55 -0.08 0.26
CA CYS A 144 28.94 1.24 0.70
C CYS A 144 29.27 1.27 2.19
N GLN A 145 30.31 1.99 2.59
CA GLN A 145 30.55 2.37 3.98
C GLN A 145 30.39 3.88 4.16
N ASN A 146 29.70 4.29 5.22
CA ASN A 146 29.75 5.69 5.66
C ASN A 146 30.55 5.78 6.95
N PHE A 147 31.46 6.75 7.00
CA PHE A 147 32.36 6.94 8.13
C PHE A 147 32.68 8.42 8.32
N TYR A 148 33.08 8.80 9.53
CA TYR A 148 33.57 10.16 9.80
C TYR A 148 34.88 10.40 9.06
N ARG A 149 34.98 11.51 8.33
CA ARG A 149 36.14 11.86 7.51
C ARG A 149 37.45 11.84 8.31
N ASN A 150 37.42 12.44 9.49
CA ASN A 150 38.51 12.39 10.46
C ASN A 150 37.98 11.91 11.81
N GLY A 151 38.70 10.98 12.45
CA GLY A 151 38.22 10.34 13.67
C GLY A 151 39.34 9.59 14.35
N SER A 152 40.07 10.29 15.23
CA SER A 152 41.03 9.67 16.13
C SER A 152 40.41 9.55 17.51
N ILE A 153 40.23 8.32 17.98
CA ILE A 153 39.61 8.02 19.28
C ILE A 153 40.61 7.18 20.06
N TYR A 154 41.05 7.71 21.20
CA TYR A 154 41.99 7.04 22.10
C TYR A 154 41.36 6.93 23.49
N PRO A 155 40.56 5.89 23.75
CA PRO A 155 39.87 5.73 25.03
C PRO A 155 40.85 5.65 26.21
N GLY A 156 42.02 5.04 26.00
CA GLY A 156 43.04 4.90 27.05
C GLY A 156 43.70 6.23 27.48
N SER A 157 43.65 7.26 26.65
CA SER A 157 44.12 8.62 26.99
C SER A 157 42.98 9.63 27.14
N GLU A 158 41.72 9.18 27.06
CA GLU A 158 40.52 10.01 27.15
C GLU A 158 40.46 11.17 26.12
N THR A 159 41.19 11.04 25.00
CA THR A 159 41.26 12.06 23.95
C THR A 159 40.55 11.60 22.68
N PHE A 160 39.81 12.50 22.05
CA PHE A 160 39.20 12.27 20.74
C PHE A 160 39.27 13.53 19.87
N GLU A 161 39.45 13.34 18.57
CA GLU A 161 39.32 14.37 17.54
C GLU A 161 38.47 13.79 16.42
N ILE A 162 37.24 14.30 16.29
CA ILE A 162 36.25 13.81 15.32
C ILE A 162 35.73 14.99 14.51
N ASP A 163 35.84 14.87 13.19
CA ASP A 163 35.12 15.70 12.24
C ASP A 163 33.74 15.09 12.01
N ALA A 164 32.68 15.86 12.26
CA ALA A 164 31.30 15.41 12.05
C ALA A 164 30.94 15.22 10.57
N HIS A 165 31.82 15.61 9.63
CA HIS A 165 31.63 15.35 8.21
C HIS A 165 31.67 13.85 7.91
N VAL A 166 30.65 13.37 7.20
CA VAL A 166 30.49 11.96 6.84
C VAL A 166 30.87 11.78 5.38
N ASP A 167 31.86 10.93 5.13
CA ASP A 167 32.24 10.49 3.80
C ASP A 167 31.60 9.13 3.50
N THR A 168 31.33 8.88 2.22
CA THR A 168 30.79 7.61 1.71
C THR A 168 31.73 7.05 0.66
N GLU A 169 32.10 5.79 0.83
CA GLU A 169 32.89 5.03 -0.13
C GLU A 169 32.09 3.81 -0.56
N CYS A 170 32.01 3.55 -1.87
CA CYS A 170 31.20 2.47 -2.42
C CYS A 170 31.96 1.63 -3.45
N LEU A 171 31.68 0.34 -3.42
CA LEU A 171 32.23 -0.68 -4.31
C LEU A 171 31.10 -1.37 -5.08
N LYS A 172 31.32 -1.64 -6.37
CA LYS A 172 30.35 -2.29 -7.26
C LYS A 172 30.78 -3.72 -7.58
N ILE A 173 29.91 -4.68 -7.32
CA ILE A 173 30.17 -6.11 -7.47
C ILE A 173 29.15 -6.69 -8.44
N TYR A 174 29.62 -7.25 -9.56
CA TYR A 174 28.73 -7.80 -10.59
C TYR A 174 28.54 -9.32 -10.42
N PRO A 175 27.34 -9.86 -10.70
CA PRO A 175 27.00 -11.26 -10.44
C PRO A 175 27.82 -12.26 -11.29
N ALA A 176 28.38 -11.84 -12.43
CA ALA A 176 29.19 -12.70 -13.29
C ALA A 176 30.58 -13.05 -12.71
N ASN A 177 31.07 -12.28 -11.75
CA ASN A 177 32.34 -12.51 -11.06
C ASN A 177 32.18 -12.16 -9.56
N PRO A 178 31.49 -13.00 -8.75
CA PRO A 178 31.37 -12.76 -7.33
C PRO A 178 32.72 -13.06 -6.66
N VAL A 179 33.55 -12.03 -6.52
CA VAL A 179 34.82 -12.13 -5.80
C VAL A 179 34.54 -11.77 -4.33
N PRO A 180 34.91 -12.64 -3.35
CA PRO A 180 34.81 -12.30 -1.93
C PRO A 180 35.53 -11.00 -1.61
N LEU A 181 35.08 -10.25 -0.60
CA LEU A 181 35.66 -8.97 -0.22
C LEU A 181 37.15 -9.09 0.11
N ARG A 182 37.54 -10.21 0.73
CA ARG A 182 38.94 -10.51 1.07
C ARG A 182 39.86 -10.75 -0.13
N ASP A 183 39.28 -11.15 -1.26
CA ASP A 183 40.02 -11.49 -2.49
C ASP A 183 39.91 -10.38 -3.55
N MET A 184 39.23 -9.26 -3.23
CA MET A 184 39.06 -8.17 -4.18
C MET A 184 40.38 -7.38 -4.38
N PRO A 185 40.71 -7.05 -5.65
CA PRO A 185 41.96 -6.38 -6.00
C PRO A 185 42.03 -4.91 -5.53
N GLU A 186 40.87 -4.30 -5.26
CA GLU A 186 40.77 -3.02 -4.58
C GLU A 186 40.68 -3.27 -3.06
N ASN A 187 41.63 -2.74 -2.30
CA ASN A 187 41.72 -2.90 -0.84
C ASN A 187 40.57 -2.17 -0.11
N PHE A 188 39.34 -2.65 -0.23
CA PHE A 188 38.20 -2.11 0.50
C PHE A 188 38.28 -2.55 1.97
N GLU A 189 38.81 -1.68 2.82
CA GLU A 189 38.98 -1.92 4.25
C GLU A 189 37.92 -1.15 5.07
N LEU A 190 37.24 -1.84 5.98
CA LEU A 190 36.25 -1.22 6.86
C LEU A 190 36.91 -0.45 8.00
N HIS A 191 36.60 0.84 8.10
CA HIS A 191 37.18 1.71 9.12
C HIS A 191 36.43 1.68 10.46
N PHE A 192 36.36 0.53 11.14
CA PHE A 192 35.51 0.30 12.34
C PHE A 192 35.53 1.39 13.43
N LYS A 193 36.67 2.07 13.65
CA LYS A 193 36.79 3.15 14.66
C LYS A 193 35.95 4.38 14.33
N ARG A 194 35.80 4.69 13.05
CA ARG A 194 35.09 5.87 12.52
C ARG A 194 33.86 5.51 11.67
N LEU A 195 33.58 4.21 11.54
CA LEU A 195 32.50 3.64 10.74
C LEU A 195 31.15 3.85 11.41
N LEU A 196 30.23 4.47 10.69
CA LEU A 196 28.85 4.68 11.12
C LEU A 196 27.93 3.56 10.65
N LEU A 197 28.05 3.19 9.38
CA LEU A 197 27.20 2.18 8.77
C LEU A 197 27.87 1.54 7.56
N VAL A 198 27.50 0.29 7.30
CA VAL A 198 27.77 -0.39 6.03
C VAL A 198 26.42 -0.74 5.41
N LYS A 199 26.25 -0.44 4.13
CA LYS A 199 25.05 -0.72 3.36
C LYS A 199 25.41 -1.62 2.19
N VAL A 200 24.68 -2.72 2.05
CA VAL A 200 24.70 -3.57 0.86
C VAL A 200 23.37 -3.42 0.17
N THR A 201 23.39 -2.96 -1.08
CA THR A 201 22.18 -2.65 -1.85
C THR A 201 22.23 -3.29 -3.22
N PHE A 202 21.16 -3.98 -3.61
CA PHE A 202 21.03 -4.62 -4.92
C PHE A 202 19.55 -4.79 -5.30
N ALA A 203 19.29 -4.86 -6.60
CA ALA A 203 17.95 -5.04 -7.15
C ALA A 203 17.74 -6.49 -7.64
N VAL A 204 16.56 -7.03 -7.35
CA VAL A 204 16.13 -8.38 -7.75
C VAL A 204 14.69 -8.29 -8.25
N MET A 205 14.43 -8.85 -9.43
CA MET A 205 13.11 -8.94 -10.01
C MET A 205 12.43 -10.27 -9.65
N ALA A 206 11.11 -10.26 -9.46
CA ALA A 206 10.30 -11.47 -9.39
C ALA A 206 8.92 -11.26 -10.02
N ILE A 207 8.23 -12.35 -10.35
CA ILE A 207 6.88 -12.30 -10.92
C ILE A 207 5.92 -12.97 -9.96
N ASN A 208 4.84 -12.27 -9.58
CA ASN A 208 3.82 -12.88 -8.73
C ASN A 208 2.89 -13.77 -9.57
N LEU A 209 3.08 -15.08 -9.45
CA LEU A 209 2.27 -16.07 -10.17
C LEU A 209 0.92 -16.37 -9.50
N GLN A 210 0.68 -15.92 -8.26
CA GLN A 210 -0.58 -16.18 -7.57
C GLN A 210 -1.75 -15.45 -8.23
N THR A 211 -1.52 -14.27 -8.82
CA THR A 211 -2.56 -13.47 -9.50
C THR A 211 -3.10 -14.14 -10.76
N VAL A 212 -2.28 -14.96 -11.43
CA VAL A 212 -2.69 -15.74 -12.62
C VAL A 212 -3.86 -16.66 -12.32
N ARG A 213 -3.93 -17.23 -11.11
CA ARG A 213 -5.04 -18.10 -10.68
C ARG A 213 -6.39 -17.36 -10.66
N TYR A 214 -6.36 -16.05 -10.44
CA TYR A 214 -7.55 -15.19 -10.39
C TYR A 214 -7.91 -14.57 -11.73
N ARG A 215 -7.22 -14.96 -12.83
CA ARG A 215 -7.33 -14.33 -14.16
C ARG A 215 -7.01 -12.83 -14.15
N GLU A 216 -6.33 -12.40 -13.10
CA GLU A 216 -5.66 -11.11 -13.03
C GLU A 216 -4.26 -11.28 -13.62
N LEU A 217 -3.58 -10.15 -13.73
CA LEU A 217 -2.38 -10.00 -14.53
C LEU A 217 -1.21 -10.19 -13.59
N PRO A 218 -0.20 -10.98 -13.98
CA PRO A 218 0.99 -11.07 -13.16
C PRO A 218 1.68 -9.71 -13.17
N ASP A 219 1.81 -9.12 -11.99
CA ASP A 219 2.65 -7.95 -11.81
C ASP A 219 4.10 -8.40 -11.70
N CYS A 220 4.99 -7.59 -12.30
CA CYS A 220 6.42 -7.72 -12.20
C CYS A 220 6.88 -6.85 -11.02
N TYR A 221 7.48 -7.49 -10.02
CA TYR A 221 7.98 -6.83 -8.82
C TYR A 221 9.47 -6.59 -8.97
N ASP A 222 9.89 -5.35 -8.74
CA ASP A 222 11.29 -5.00 -8.58
C ASP A 222 11.57 -4.77 -7.09
N PHE A 223 12.43 -5.61 -6.54
CA PHE A 223 12.81 -5.59 -5.14
C PHE A 223 14.18 -4.95 -4.99
N THR A 224 14.23 -3.78 -4.36
CA THR A 224 15.48 -3.18 -3.91
C THR A 224 15.77 -3.65 -2.50
N VAL A 225 16.70 -4.59 -2.36
CA VAL A 225 17.11 -5.15 -1.07
C VAL A 225 18.21 -4.28 -0.47
N ILE A 226 18.03 -3.88 0.79
CA ILE A 226 18.93 -2.99 1.52
C ILE A 226 19.32 -3.67 2.84
N ILE A 227 20.56 -4.13 2.94
CA ILE A 227 21.11 -4.70 4.17
C ILE A 227 21.97 -3.64 4.85
N THR A 228 21.58 -3.24 6.06
CA THR A 228 22.25 -2.18 6.82
C THR A 228 22.90 -2.75 8.07
N PHE A 229 24.22 -2.63 8.14
CA PHE A 229 24.98 -2.83 9.37
C PHE A 229 25.13 -1.47 10.05
N ASN A 230 24.49 -1.29 11.21
CA ASN A 230 24.46 -0.03 11.95
C ASN A 230 25.43 -0.06 13.14
N ASN A 231 26.42 0.84 13.10
CA ASN A 231 27.43 1.04 14.14
C ASN A 231 27.38 2.47 14.75
N GLN A 232 26.31 3.24 14.53
CA GLN A 232 26.23 4.65 14.98
C GLN A 232 26.41 4.82 16.50
N ALA A 233 26.02 3.83 17.29
CA ALA A 233 26.16 3.86 18.75
C ALA A 233 27.60 3.55 19.22
N HIS A 234 28.46 3.01 18.36
CA HIS A 234 29.83 2.57 18.68
C HIS A 234 29.94 1.73 19.98
N SER A 235 28.93 0.93 20.29
CA SER A 235 28.83 0.16 21.54
C SER A 235 29.52 -1.21 21.50
N GLY A 236 30.20 -1.54 20.39
CA GLY A 236 30.72 -2.89 20.12
C GLY A 236 29.65 -3.90 19.66
N ARG A 237 28.39 -3.48 19.54
CA ARG A 237 27.29 -4.25 18.95
C ARG A 237 26.83 -3.57 17.66
N MET A 238 27.03 -4.23 16.52
CA MET A 238 26.57 -3.76 15.22
C MET A 238 25.25 -4.44 14.89
N LYS A 239 24.15 -3.67 14.85
CA LYS A 239 22.84 -4.23 14.48
C LYS A 239 22.79 -4.42 12.98
N VAL A 240 22.25 -5.54 12.52
CA VAL A 240 22.12 -5.83 11.09
C VAL A 240 20.64 -5.97 10.79
N ASP A 241 20.17 -5.18 9.83
CA ASP A 241 18.79 -5.20 9.39
C ASP A 241 18.72 -5.34 7.87
N LEU A 242 17.66 -5.99 7.39
CA LEU A 242 17.38 -6.15 5.97
C LEU A 242 15.99 -5.57 5.70
N GLU A 243 15.99 -4.50 4.92
CA GLU A 243 14.80 -3.82 4.42
C GLU A 243 14.66 -4.11 2.92
N MET A 244 13.42 -4.01 2.43
CA MET A 244 13.11 -4.23 1.02
C MET A 244 12.07 -3.22 0.55
N ASP A 245 12.50 -2.40 -0.39
CA ASP A 245 11.63 -1.51 -1.15
C ASP A 245 11.14 -2.23 -2.42
N VAL A 246 9.91 -1.91 -2.83
CA VAL A 246 9.20 -2.66 -3.87
C VAL A 246 8.59 -1.68 -4.86
N GLU A 247 8.94 -1.84 -6.13
CA GLU A 247 8.26 -1.20 -7.25
C GLU A 247 7.44 -2.24 -8.01
N ILE A 248 6.16 -1.94 -8.23
CA ILE A 248 5.22 -2.83 -8.90
C ILE A 248 5.02 -2.30 -10.32
N ASN A 249 5.42 -3.10 -11.30
CA ASN A 249 5.38 -2.75 -12.71
C ASN A 249 4.54 -3.77 -13.48
N GLU A 250 3.87 -3.32 -14.54
CA GLU A 250 3.19 -4.23 -15.46
C GLU A 250 4.22 -4.99 -16.29
N CYS A 251 4.13 -6.32 -16.32
CA CYS A 251 4.99 -7.13 -17.18
C CYS A 251 4.73 -6.82 -18.67
N LYS A 252 5.77 -6.85 -19.50
CA LYS A 252 5.64 -6.62 -20.96
C LYS A 252 4.97 -7.82 -21.66
N ASP A 253 4.21 -7.53 -22.72
CA ASP A 253 3.70 -8.50 -23.72
C ASP A 253 2.76 -9.61 -23.23
N TRP A 254 1.81 -9.34 -22.32
CA TRP A 254 0.75 -10.30 -22.02
C TRP A 254 -0.59 -9.93 -22.68
N LYS A 255 -1.22 -10.91 -23.34
CA LYS A 255 -2.54 -10.78 -23.97
C LYS A 255 -3.59 -11.41 -23.07
N VAL A 256 -4.41 -10.62 -22.36
CA VAL A 256 -5.49 -11.18 -21.52
C VAL A 256 -6.81 -10.42 -21.70
N THR A 257 -7.90 -11.18 -21.70
CA THR A 257 -9.30 -10.79 -21.93
C THR A 257 -10.08 -10.42 -20.65
N GLY A 258 -9.44 -10.46 -19.47
CA GLY A 258 -10.07 -10.32 -18.16
C GLY A 258 -10.26 -8.89 -17.62
N ILE A 259 -9.47 -7.91 -18.10
CA ILE A 259 -9.48 -6.52 -17.63
C ILE A 259 -10.85 -5.87 -17.75
N TYR A 260 -11.59 -6.23 -18.81
CA TYR A 260 -12.88 -5.66 -19.11
C TYR A 260 -13.91 -5.89 -18.00
N LEU A 261 -13.83 -7.01 -17.26
CA LEU A 261 -14.84 -7.32 -16.24
C LEU A 261 -14.70 -6.44 -14.99
N THR A 262 -13.47 -6.23 -14.50
CA THR A 262 -13.20 -5.38 -13.32
C THR A 262 -13.54 -3.92 -13.62
N VAL A 263 -13.11 -3.41 -14.77
CA VAL A 263 -13.43 -2.02 -15.20
C VAL A 263 -14.94 -1.82 -15.37
N MET A 264 -15.65 -2.81 -15.92
CA MET A 264 -17.11 -2.75 -16.03
C MET A 264 -17.79 -2.75 -14.65
N PHE A 265 -17.29 -3.55 -13.71
CA PHE A 265 -17.80 -3.57 -12.34
C PHE A 265 -17.63 -2.19 -11.67
N ASP A 266 -16.44 -1.59 -11.73
CA ASP A 266 -16.18 -0.26 -11.17
C ASP A 266 -17.07 0.82 -11.81
N CYS A 267 -17.30 0.75 -13.13
CA CYS A 267 -18.24 1.63 -13.82
C CYS A 267 -19.68 1.52 -13.26
N VAL A 268 -20.17 0.30 -13.02
CA VAL A 268 -21.51 0.07 -12.45
C VAL A 268 -21.63 0.64 -11.05
N ILE A 269 -20.57 0.52 -10.24
CA ILE A 269 -20.52 1.09 -8.89
C ILE A 269 -20.60 2.61 -8.96
N LEU A 270 -19.79 3.21 -9.82
CA LEU A 270 -19.75 4.66 -10.00
C LEU A 270 -21.12 5.21 -10.40
N ILE A 271 -21.78 4.59 -11.38
CA ILE A 271 -23.13 4.97 -11.84
C ILE A 271 -24.15 4.85 -10.69
N THR A 272 -24.09 3.78 -9.92
CA THR A 272 -24.99 3.55 -8.78
C THR A 272 -24.79 4.61 -7.69
N CYS A 273 -23.54 4.95 -7.40
CA CYS A 273 -23.16 5.99 -6.44
C CYS A 273 -23.63 7.38 -6.88
N ILE A 274 -23.42 7.76 -8.15
CA ILE A 274 -23.86 9.03 -8.72
C ILE A 274 -25.40 9.14 -8.67
N THR A 275 -26.10 8.07 -9.07
CA THR A 275 -27.57 8.05 -9.06
C THR A 275 -28.11 8.22 -7.64
N SER A 276 -27.51 7.52 -6.67
CA SER A 276 -27.83 7.68 -5.25
C SER A 276 -27.59 9.11 -4.77
N PHE A 277 -26.43 9.70 -5.10
CA PHE A 277 -26.08 11.07 -4.76
C PHE A 277 -27.10 12.09 -5.31
N VAL A 278 -27.43 12.02 -6.59
CA VAL A 278 -28.41 12.92 -7.22
C VAL A 278 -29.80 12.81 -6.56
N LEU A 279 -30.25 11.59 -6.24
CA LEU A 279 -31.54 11.36 -5.58
C LEU A 279 -31.57 11.88 -4.14
N CYS A 280 -30.46 11.75 -3.42
CA CYS A 280 -30.26 12.30 -2.08
C CYS A 280 -30.26 13.83 -2.12
N THR A 281 -29.47 14.45 -3.01
CA THR A 281 -29.40 15.90 -3.19
C THR A 281 -30.77 16.48 -3.56
N ARG A 282 -31.52 15.85 -4.48
CA ARG A 282 -32.91 16.27 -4.78
C ARG A 282 -33.84 16.18 -3.57
N SER A 283 -33.59 15.22 -2.67
CA SER A 283 -34.37 15.09 -1.43
C SER A 283 -34.06 16.23 -0.46
N VAL A 284 -32.78 16.55 -0.27
CA VAL A 284 -32.31 17.65 0.56
C VAL A 284 -32.83 18.99 0.06
N VAL A 285 -32.71 19.28 -1.24
CA VAL A 285 -33.22 20.52 -1.84
C VAL A 285 -34.74 20.68 -1.61
N LYS A 286 -35.52 19.60 -1.74
CA LYS A 286 -36.95 19.63 -1.42
C LYS A 286 -37.23 19.90 0.05
N GLY A 287 -36.41 19.36 0.96
CA GLY A 287 -36.47 19.64 2.39
C GLY A 287 -36.19 21.10 2.71
N VAL A 288 -35.11 21.65 2.14
CA VAL A 288 -34.74 23.07 2.31
C VAL A 288 -35.84 24.00 1.78
N LEU A 289 -36.41 23.70 0.60
CA LEU A 289 -37.52 24.46 0.05
C LEU A 289 -38.75 24.43 0.98
N LEU A 290 -39.09 23.25 1.50
CA LEU A 290 -40.20 23.10 2.46
C LEU A 290 -39.96 23.88 3.76
N MET A 291 -38.72 23.88 4.27
CA MET A 291 -38.32 24.66 5.44
C MET A 291 -38.49 26.16 5.18
N PHE A 292 -38.04 26.66 4.03
CA PHE A 292 -38.14 28.08 3.68
C PHE A 292 -39.60 28.53 3.52
N VAL A 293 -40.41 27.75 2.80
CA VAL A 293 -41.85 28.03 2.62
C VAL A 293 -42.58 28.00 3.96
N SER A 294 -42.27 27.04 4.84
CA SER A 294 -42.85 26.98 6.18
C SER A 294 -42.46 28.20 7.01
N LYS A 295 -41.20 28.64 6.97
CA LYS A 295 -40.72 29.80 7.72
C LYS A 295 -41.42 31.10 7.30
N ILE A 296 -41.61 31.30 6.00
CA ILE A 296 -42.34 32.47 5.48
C ILE A 296 -43.81 32.43 5.91
N HIS A 297 -44.48 31.28 5.81
CA HIS A 297 -45.89 31.12 6.16
C HIS A 297 -46.17 31.34 7.66
N PHE A 298 -45.22 31.04 8.55
CA PHE A 298 -45.34 31.29 10.00
C PHE A 298 -44.87 32.70 10.43
N SER A 299 -44.20 33.44 9.55
CA SER A 299 -43.74 34.81 9.80
C SER A 299 -44.74 35.88 9.35
N GLN A 300 -45.77 35.50 8.58
CA GLN A 300 -46.95 36.31 8.24
C GLN A 300 -48.06 36.05 9.25
#